data_AF-A0A949ZZR1-F1
#
_entry.id   AF-A0A949ZZR1-F1
#
_cell.length_a   1.000
_cell.length_b   1.000
_cell.length_c   1.000
_cell.angle_alpha   90.00
_cell.angle_beta   90.00
_cell.angle_gamma   90.00
#
_symmetry.space_group_name_H-M   'P 1'
#
loop_
_entity.id
_entity.type
_entity.pdbx_description
1 polymer ?
#
loop_
_entity_poly.entity_id
_entity_poly.type
_entity_poly.pdbx_seq_one_letter_code
_entity_poly.pdbx_strand_id
1 'polypeptide(L)' 'MLVSGRANPNLAAKIAAKLGVELAGITLKTFTNGEVYCR' A
#
# COMPACT_ATOMS: atom_id res chain seq x y z
N MET A 1 -1.07 11.51 4.76
CA MET A 1 -0.69 10.10 4.92
C MET A 1 -1.07 9.36 3.63
N LEU A 2 -0.11 8.73 2.94
CA LEU A 2 -0.35 8.05 1.67
C LEU A 2 -0.29 6.54 1.88
N VAL A 3 -1.33 5.83 1.44
CA VAL A 3 -1.47 4.37 1.60
C VAL A 3 -1.55 3.74 0.22
N SER A 4 -0.88 2.61 0.01
CA SER A 4 -0.93 1.90 -1.27
C SER A 4 -1.28 0.44 -1.10
N GLY A 5 -2.17 -0.05 -1.96
CA GLY A 5 -2.46 -1.47 -2.12
C GLY A 5 -1.27 -2.24 -2.72
N ARG A 6 -1.41 -3.57 -2.81
CA ARG A 6 -0.41 -4.45 -3.43
C ARG A 6 -0.31 -4.35 -4.96
N ALA A 7 -1.22 -3.61 -5.59
CA ALA A 7 -1.37 -3.60 -7.05
C ALA A 7 -0.19 -2.93 -7.78
N ASN A 8 0.38 -1.86 -7.21
CA ASN A 8 1.55 -1.19 -7.81
C ASN A 8 2.34 -0.37 -6.77
N PRO A 9 3.18 -1.05 -5.95
CA PRO A 9 3.94 -0.39 -4.89
C PRO A 9 5.01 0.58 -5.42
N ASN A 10 5.60 0.31 -6.60
CA ASN A 10 6.63 1.16 -7.20
C ASN A 10 6.06 2.51 -7.65
N LEU A 11 4.88 2.52 -8.27
CA LEU A 11 4.22 3.78 -8.64
C LEU A 11 3.88 4.61 -7.40
N ALA A 12 3.39 3.96 -6.35
CA ALA A 12 3.04 4.65 -5.12
C ALA A 12 4.26 5.26 -4.41
N ALA A 13 5.41 4.58 -4.42
CA ALA A 13 6.67 5.13 -3.90
C ALA A 13 7.11 6.38 -4.69
N LYS A 14 6.97 6.39 -6.03
CA LYS A 14 7.27 7.57 -6.85
C LYS A 14 6.33 8.74 -6.58
N ILE A 15 5.05 8.47 -6.33
CA ILE A 15 4.06 9.49 -5.94
C ILE A 15 4.40 10.05 -4.55
N ALA A 16 4.70 9.18 -3.58
CA ALA A 16 5.11 9.56 -2.23
C ALA A 16 6.34 10.48 -2.26
N ALA A 17 7.37 10.12 -3.04
CA ALA A 17 8.57 10.93 -3.22
C ALA A 17 8.28 12.31 -3.85
N LYS A 18 7.35 12.39 -4.82
CA LYS A 18 6.96 13.67 -5.44
C LYS A 18 6.16 14.57 -4.50
N LEU A 19 5.32 13.99 -3.65
CA LEU A 19 4.52 14.73 -2.68
C LEU A 19 5.30 15.07 -1.39
N GLY A 20 6.51 14.53 -1.22
CA GLY A 20 7.31 14.74 0.01
C GLY A 20 6.68 14.09 1.24
N VAL A 21 5.90 13.02 1.06
CA VAL A 21 5.21 12.29 2.13
C VAL A 21 5.67 10.84 2.16
N GLU A 22 5.69 10.23 3.35
CA GLU A 22 6.03 8.81 3.47
C GLU A 22 4.83 7.90 3.16
N LEU A 23 5.14 6.71 2.63
CA LEU A 23 4.17 5.65 2.41
C LEU A 23 3.88 4.97 3.75
N ALA A 24 2.62 4.97 4.18
CA ALA A 24 2.21 4.33 5.43
C ALA A 24 2.35 2.80 5.32
N GLY A 25 3.02 2.20 6.31
CA GLY A 25 3.19 0.75 6.40
C GLY A 25 1.88 0.08 6.81
N ILE A 26 1.11 -0.38 5.83
CA ILE A 26 -0.11 -1.15 6.05
C ILE A 26 0.11 -2.64 5.82
N THR A 27 -0.58 -3.46 6.61
CA THR A 27 -0.55 -4.92 6.47
C THR A 27 -1.65 -5.35 5.51
N LEU A 28 -1.24 -5.79 4.32
CA LEU A 28 -2.12 -6.39 3.33
C LEU A 28 -1.89 -7.90 3.31
N LYS A 29 -2.91 -8.67 3.67
CA LYS A 29 -2.89 -10.14 3.56
C LYS A 29 -4.09 -10.63 2.76
N THR A 30 -3.99 -11.84 2.22
CA THR A 30 -5.14 -12.57 1.69
C THR A 30 -5.35 -13.80 2.55
N PHE A 31 -6.58 -13.97 3.03
CA PHE A 31 -6.98 -15.19 3.72
C PHE A 31 -7.11 -16.35 2.72
N THR A 32 -7.05 -17.58 3.21
CA THR A 32 -7.12 -18.80 2.37
C THR A 32 -8.43 -18.90 1.58
N ASN A 33 -9.49 -18.25 2.04
CA ASN A 33 -10.78 -18.13 1.36
C ASN A 33 -10.82 -17.07 0.23
N GLY A 34 -9.72 -16.35 0.00
CA GLY A 34 -9.62 -15.29 -1.02
C GLY A 34 -10.02 -13.90 -0.52
N GLU A 35 -10.47 -13.76 0.72
CA GLU A 35 -10.80 -12.44 1.29
C GLU A 35 -9.54 -11.61 1.56
N VAL A 36 -9.68 -10.29 1.41
CA VAL A 36 -8.58 -9.35 1.61
C VAL A 36 -8.61 -8.79 3.03
N TYR A 37 -7.50 -8.95 3.74
CA TYR A 37 -7.26 -8.33 5.05
C TYR A 37 -6.42 -7.07 4.90
N CYS A 38 -6.91 -5.96 5.45
CA CYS A 38 -6.22 -4.67 5.49
C CYS A 38 -6.18 -4.17 6.95
N ARG A 39 -4.99 -3.83 7.46
CA ARG A 39 -4.79 -3.19 8.77
C ARG A 39 -3.72 -2.12 8.71
#